data_AF-A0A9N8W3S5-F1
#
_entry.id   AF-A0A9N8W3S5-F1
#
_cell.length_a   1.000
_cell.length_b   1.000
_cell.length_c   1.000
_cell.angle_alpha   90.00
_cell.angle_beta   90.00
_cell.angle_gamma   90.00
#
_symmetry.space_group_name_H-M   'P 1'
#
loop_
_entity.id
_entity.type
_entity.pdbx_description
1 polymer ?
#
loop_
_entity_poly.entity_id
_entity_poly.type
_entity_poly.pdbx_seq_one_letter_code
_entity_poly.pdbx_strand_id
1 'polypeptide(L)'
;RDLTSCLVDVQGKKVYPSDPEYNSDIIDENSRIMFSPSVIIHANIVADVQFSVFCASTLNMSISGYGLIGRKYGLALDSIISMDLVDATGRLITVTADKYTDLFFALRGAGSNNYGVVTSFTFRIYPALPKVTSISLKYDLNKIQTLFDATKQLGPTLPDDISFSIVIDNGFVEFQGVYLGSQSSATQVMSQFISLSQPTSNQFTEESFFDSVVRWGFQQESGTINPYHSPSKFKAKSFYVKSSGLSAEGVQSLVNFMKGLPTACPTYAVFDLYAGGAAARIAENATAPDDFMNTCLE
;
A
#
# COMPACT_ATOMS: atom_id res chain seq x y z
N ARG A 1 -10.40 7.32 -22.58
CA ARG A 1 -10.93 8.62 -22.12
C ARG A 1 -9.73 9.53 -21.92
N ASP A 2 -9.87 10.84 -22.13
CA ASP A 2 -8.83 11.79 -21.71
C ASP A 2 -9.07 12.20 -20.24
N LEU A 3 -8.08 12.85 -19.62
CA LEU A 3 -8.13 13.29 -18.23
C LEU A 3 -9.32 14.20 -17.94
N THR A 4 -9.60 15.12 -18.85
CA THR A 4 -10.68 16.11 -18.73
C THR A 4 -12.05 15.47 -18.72
N SER A 5 -12.31 14.51 -19.62
CA SER A 5 -13.58 13.78 -19.68
C SER A 5 -13.76 12.82 -18.50
N CYS A 6 -12.68 12.33 -17.91
CA CYS A 6 -12.77 11.48 -16.75
C CYS A 6 -13.13 12.28 -15.48
N LEU A 7 -12.52 13.46 -15.30
CA LEU A 7 -12.67 14.26 -14.08
C LEU A 7 -13.99 15.06 -14.01
N VAL A 8 -14.95 14.79 -14.89
CA VAL A 8 -16.23 15.52 -14.93
C VAL A 8 -16.99 15.44 -13.61
N ASP A 9 -16.88 14.30 -12.91
CA ASP A 9 -17.61 14.00 -11.68
C ASP A 9 -16.96 14.57 -10.40
N VAL A 10 -15.75 15.13 -10.52
CA VAL A 10 -15.11 15.88 -9.43
C VAL A 10 -15.83 17.23 -9.26
N GLN A 11 -16.41 17.46 -8.09
CA GLN A 11 -17.08 18.72 -7.70
C GLN A 11 -16.07 19.82 -7.34
N GLY A 12 -14.92 19.41 -6.82
CA GLY A 12 -13.75 20.24 -6.60
C GLY A 12 -13.32 21.02 -7.83
N LYS A 13 -12.73 22.20 -7.61
CA LYS A 13 -12.16 23.01 -8.70
C LYS A 13 -11.06 22.22 -9.38
N LYS A 14 -11.10 22.17 -10.71
CA LYS A 14 -10.09 21.55 -11.58
C LYS A 14 -9.38 22.66 -12.32
N VAL A 15 -8.06 22.69 -12.25
CA VAL A 15 -7.22 23.70 -12.90
C VAL A 15 -6.26 22.97 -13.84
N TYR A 16 -6.41 23.22 -15.13
CA TYR A 16 -5.67 22.57 -16.22
C TYR A 16 -4.55 23.46 -16.74
N PRO A 17 -3.53 22.92 -17.44
CA PRO A 17 -2.42 23.72 -17.99
C PRO A 17 -2.81 24.92 -18.85
N SER A 18 -4.01 24.91 -19.44
CA SER A 18 -4.56 26.01 -20.23
C SER A 18 -5.16 27.14 -19.40
N ASP A 19 -5.41 26.92 -18.11
CA ASP A 19 -6.14 27.85 -17.26
C ASP A 19 -5.21 28.96 -16.73
N PRO A 20 -5.67 30.23 -16.65
CA PRO A 20 -4.85 31.34 -16.17
C PRO A 20 -4.30 31.13 -14.74
N GLU A 21 -5.06 30.38 -13.94
CA GLU A 21 -4.77 30.10 -12.53
C GLU A 21 -3.77 28.96 -12.35
N TYR A 22 -3.49 28.18 -13.40
CA TYR A 22 -2.64 26.99 -13.32
C TYR A 22 -1.22 27.31 -12.83
N ASN A 23 -0.61 28.38 -13.33
CA ASN A 23 0.73 28.78 -12.89
C ASN A 23 0.74 29.45 -11.50
N SER A 24 -0.36 30.06 -11.06
CA SER A 24 -0.45 30.65 -9.72
C SER A 24 -0.80 29.61 -8.64
N ASP A 25 -1.50 28.54 -9.04
CA ASP A 25 -1.80 27.39 -8.17
C ASP A 25 -0.61 26.42 -8.11
N ILE A 26 0.36 26.55 -9.02
CA ILE A 26 1.69 25.95 -8.91
C ILE A 26 2.59 26.88 -8.10
N ILE A 27 2.82 26.52 -6.84
CA ILE A 27 3.78 27.22 -6.01
C ILE A 27 5.14 26.52 -6.18
N ASP A 28 5.99 27.07 -7.07
CA ASP A 28 7.36 26.61 -7.26
C ASP A 28 8.24 27.03 -6.06
N GLU A 29 8.21 26.24 -4.99
CA GLU A 29 9.25 26.28 -3.97
C GLU A 29 10.13 25.04 -4.11
N ASN A 30 11.38 25.24 -4.54
CA ASN A 30 12.44 24.21 -4.59
C ASN A 30 12.15 22.98 -5.48
N SER A 31 11.75 23.19 -6.73
CA SER A 31 11.71 22.09 -7.72
C SER A 31 13.12 21.71 -8.19
N ARG A 32 13.66 20.58 -7.70
CA ARG A 32 14.89 19.94 -8.25
C ARG A 32 14.63 19.10 -9.51
N ILE A 33 13.37 19.01 -9.94
CA ILE A 33 12.91 18.35 -11.16
C ILE A 33 11.79 19.22 -11.73
N MET A 34 11.88 19.60 -13.00
CA MET A 34 10.77 20.27 -13.68
C MET A 34 9.67 19.24 -13.96
N PHE A 35 8.50 19.45 -13.38
CA PHE A 35 7.31 18.67 -13.69
C PHE A 35 6.13 19.62 -13.92
N SER A 36 5.18 19.20 -14.75
CA SER A 36 3.96 19.95 -15.01
C SER A 36 2.78 19.04 -14.67
N PRO A 37 2.03 19.31 -13.58
CA PRO A 37 0.82 18.57 -13.23
C PRO A 37 -0.13 18.43 -14.42
N SER A 38 -0.71 17.26 -14.66
CA SER A 38 -1.69 17.15 -15.76
C SER A 38 -3.01 17.88 -15.45
N VAL A 39 -3.29 18.12 -14.17
CA VAL A 39 -4.41 18.88 -13.60
C VAL A 39 -4.13 19.12 -12.11
N ILE A 40 -4.62 20.22 -11.55
CA ILE A 40 -4.64 20.49 -10.11
C ILE A 40 -6.09 20.39 -9.65
N ILE A 41 -6.35 19.59 -8.62
CA ILE A 41 -7.71 19.34 -8.12
C ILE A 41 -7.82 19.80 -6.67
N HIS A 42 -8.70 20.77 -6.44
CA HIS A 42 -9.08 21.24 -5.11
C HIS A 42 -10.29 20.43 -4.64
N ALA A 43 -10.03 19.28 -4.02
CA ALA A 43 -11.09 18.38 -3.55
C ALA A 43 -11.90 19.04 -2.42
N ASN A 44 -13.22 19.07 -2.56
CA ASN A 44 -14.16 19.63 -1.58
C ASN A 44 -14.78 18.55 -0.70
N ILE A 45 -14.89 17.33 -1.22
CA ILE A 45 -15.48 16.16 -0.56
C ILE A 45 -14.64 14.91 -0.79
N VAL A 46 -14.83 13.88 0.04
CA VAL A 46 -14.13 12.58 -0.10
C VAL A 46 -14.31 11.98 -1.50
N ALA A 47 -15.49 12.15 -2.09
CA ALA A 47 -15.78 11.65 -3.45
C ALA A 47 -14.88 12.29 -4.52
N ASP A 48 -14.46 13.55 -4.36
CA ASP A 48 -13.57 14.22 -5.32
C ASP A 48 -12.19 13.57 -5.34
N VAL A 49 -11.68 13.21 -4.16
CA VAL A 49 -10.43 12.45 -4.03
C VAL A 49 -10.59 11.08 -4.71
N GLN A 50 -11.67 10.36 -4.41
CA GLN A 50 -11.95 9.04 -4.99
C GLN A 50 -12.04 9.09 -6.53
N PHE A 51 -12.76 10.06 -7.10
CA PHE A 51 -12.87 10.25 -8.56
C PHE A 51 -11.54 10.67 -9.20
N SER A 52 -10.74 11.48 -8.51
CA SER A 52 -9.41 11.87 -8.98
C SER A 52 -8.46 10.67 -9.05
N VAL A 53 -8.47 9.81 -8.03
CA VAL A 53 -7.71 8.55 -8.02
C VAL A 53 -8.22 7.61 -9.10
N PHE A 54 -9.54 7.50 -9.29
CA PHE A 54 -10.14 6.70 -10.37
C PHE A 54 -9.64 7.15 -11.76
N CYS A 55 -9.59 8.47 -12.01
CA CYS A 55 -9.15 9.01 -13.28
C CYS A 55 -7.65 8.90 -13.50
N ALA A 56 -6.86 9.18 -12.47
CA ALA A 56 -5.44 8.90 -12.45
C ALA A 56 -5.19 7.43 -12.83
N SER A 57 -5.94 6.51 -12.21
CA SER A 57 -5.82 5.07 -12.45
C SER A 57 -6.24 4.65 -13.85
N THR A 58 -7.37 5.17 -14.37
CA THR A 58 -7.85 4.89 -15.74
C THR A 58 -6.88 5.41 -16.81
N LEU A 59 -5.96 6.29 -16.41
CA LEU A 59 -4.93 6.91 -17.25
C LEU A 59 -3.51 6.44 -16.89
N ASN A 60 -3.38 5.34 -16.14
CA ASN A 60 -2.10 4.73 -15.74
C ASN A 60 -1.20 5.62 -14.86
N MET A 61 -1.78 6.40 -13.96
CA MET A 61 -1.09 7.17 -12.92
C MET A 61 -1.31 6.50 -11.53
N SER A 62 -0.31 6.47 -10.64
CA SER A 62 -0.35 5.70 -9.38
C SER A 62 -0.04 6.54 -8.12
N ILE A 63 -0.65 6.18 -6.97
CA ILE A 63 -0.44 6.79 -5.63
C ILE A 63 -0.14 5.68 -4.61
N SER A 64 0.76 5.93 -3.65
CA SER A 64 1.31 4.91 -2.72
C SER A 64 0.52 4.78 -1.39
N GLY A 65 0.70 3.62 -0.72
CA GLY A 65 0.18 3.08 0.55
C GLY A 65 0.83 1.70 0.74
N TYR A 66 1.06 1.20 1.97
CA TYR A 66 1.72 -0.12 2.11
C TYR A 66 0.89 -1.17 1.36
N GLY A 67 1.46 -1.67 0.27
CA GLY A 67 0.73 -2.35 -0.79
C GLY A 67 1.71 -2.91 -1.80
N LEU A 68 1.23 -3.22 -3.02
CA LEU A 68 1.98 -4.00 -4.03
C LEU A 68 3.38 -3.46 -4.36
N ILE A 69 3.61 -2.16 -4.17
CA ILE A 69 4.87 -1.48 -4.48
C ILE A 69 5.61 -0.95 -3.23
N GLY A 70 5.10 -1.26 -2.03
CA GLY A 70 5.65 -0.76 -0.77
C GLY A 70 7.10 -1.20 -0.53
N ARG A 71 7.46 -2.43 -0.92
CA ARG A 71 8.85 -2.91 -0.82
C ARG A 71 9.80 -2.20 -1.77
N LYS A 72 9.31 -1.61 -2.86
CA LYS A 72 10.13 -0.85 -3.82
C LYS A 72 10.22 0.64 -3.51
N TYR A 73 9.11 1.26 -3.10
CA TYR A 73 9.00 2.71 -2.98
C TYR A 73 8.68 3.24 -1.58
N GLY A 74 8.44 2.35 -0.61
CA GLY A 74 8.04 2.73 0.75
C GLY A 74 6.53 2.91 0.88
N LEU A 75 6.11 3.45 2.02
CA LEU A 75 4.72 3.72 2.36
C LEU A 75 4.15 4.90 1.56
N ALA A 76 2.82 5.07 1.61
CA ALA A 76 2.14 6.29 1.10
C ALA A 76 2.82 7.56 1.59
N LEU A 77 3.02 7.59 2.90
CA LEU A 77 3.48 8.74 3.65
C LEU A 77 4.93 9.12 3.29
N ASP A 78 5.73 8.15 2.83
CA ASP A 78 7.11 8.40 2.39
C ASP A 78 7.15 9.09 1.03
N SER A 79 6.04 9.03 0.29
CA SER A 79 5.83 9.73 -0.97
C SER A 79 5.22 11.11 -0.78
N ILE A 80 4.84 11.53 0.44
CA ILE A 80 4.29 12.88 0.67
C ILE A 80 5.40 13.92 0.59
N ILE A 81 5.19 14.93 -0.26
CA ILE A 81 6.07 16.09 -0.44
C ILE A 81 5.57 17.26 0.42
N SER A 82 4.26 17.51 0.41
CA SER A 82 3.62 18.56 1.20
C SER A 82 2.16 18.21 1.51
N MET A 83 1.61 18.90 2.52
CA MET A 83 0.18 18.84 2.86
C MET A 83 -0.33 20.26 3.13
N ASP A 84 -1.50 20.61 2.63
CA ASP A 84 -2.23 21.76 3.16
C ASP A 84 -3.14 21.32 4.29
N LEU A 85 -3.15 22.08 5.37
CA LEU A 85 -3.86 21.76 6.59
C LEU A 85 -4.53 23.00 7.16
N VAL A 86 -5.77 22.84 7.64
CA VAL A 86 -6.43 23.83 8.51
C VAL A 86 -6.07 23.49 9.96
N ASP A 87 -5.35 24.40 10.61
CA ASP A 87 -4.91 24.23 12.00
C ASP A 87 -6.06 24.43 13.01
N ALA A 88 -5.79 24.19 14.30
CA ALA A 88 -6.78 24.34 15.36
C ALA A 88 -7.33 25.78 15.52
N THR A 89 -6.67 26.78 14.91
CA THR A 89 -7.12 28.18 14.90
C THR A 89 -7.93 28.53 13.66
N GLY A 90 -8.12 27.58 12.74
CA GLY A 90 -8.83 27.78 11.48
C GLY A 90 -7.96 28.37 10.36
N ARG A 91 -6.62 28.40 10.52
CA ARG A 91 -5.72 28.94 9.50
C ARG A 91 -5.28 27.83 8.55
N LEU A 92 -5.31 28.13 7.25
CA LEU A 92 -4.73 27.27 6.22
C LEU A 92 -3.21 27.44 6.19
N ILE A 93 -2.48 26.35 6.39
CA ILE A 93 -1.02 26.29 6.34
C ILE A 93 -0.57 25.15 5.42
N THR A 94 0.55 25.36 4.73
CA THR A 94 1.24 24.30 3.98
C THR A 94 2.41 23.79 4.82
N VAL A 95 2.44 22.49 5.07
CA VAL A 95 3.50 21.80 5.81
C VAL A 95 4.38 21.00 4.84
N THR A 96 5.70 21.08 5.04
CA THR A 96 6.71 20.43 4.18
C THR A 96 7.88 19.92 5.02
N ALA A 97 8.83 19.24 4.39
CA ALA A 97 10.06 18.80 5.05
C ALA A 97 10.92 19.95 5.61
N ASP A 98 10.75 21.18 5.09
CA ASP A 98 11.53 22.37 5.47
C ASP A 98 10.68 23.43 6.21
N LYS A 99 9.36 23.22 6.33
CA LYS A 99 8.41 24.18 6.92
C LYS A 99 7.40 23.47 7.80
N TYR A 100 7.32 23.89 9.07
CA TYR A 100 6.58 23.18 10.12
C TYR A 100 7.03 21.71 10.22
N THR A 101 8.35 21.51 10.30
CA THR A 101 9.02 20.20 10.19
C THR A 101 8.48 19.16 11.17
N ASP A 102 8.20 19.56 12.41
CA ASP A 102 7.66 18.66 13.45
C ASP A 102 6.24 18.23 13.11
N LEU A 103 5.43 19.15 12.57
CA LEU A 103 4.07 18.88 12.12
C LEU A 103 4.07 18.00 10.86
N PHE A 104 4.97 18.28 9.91
CA PHE A 104 5.16 17.44 8.72
C PHE A 104 5.64 16.03 9.05
N PHE A 105 6.48 15.89 10.08
CA PHE A 105 6.84 14.59 10.64
C PHE A 105 5.62 13.90 11.26
N ALA A 106 4.90 14.57 12.16
CA ALA A 106 3.76 14.00 12.88
C ALA A 106 2.63 13.55 11.95
N LEU A 107 2.28 14.36 10.95
CA LEU A 107 1.22 14.04 9.98
C LEU A 107 1.55 12.83 9.11
N ARG A 108 2.83 12.48 8.96
CA ARG A 108 3.29 11.28 8.26
C ARG A 108 3.40 10.08 9.20
N GLY A 109 2.34 9.75 9.93
CA GLY A 109 2.26 8.47 10.66
C GLY A 109 1.50 8.47 11.99
N ALA A 110 1.38 9.61 12.68
CA ALA A 110 0.74 9.68 14.00
C ALA A 110 -0.81 9.74 13.97
N GLY A 111 -1.42 9.34 12.85
CA GLY A 111 -2.87 9.36 12.63
C GLY A 111 -3.41 10.74 12.24
N SER A 112 -4.44 10.74 11.38
CA SER A 112 -4.96 11.92 10.66
C SER A 112 -5.76 12.92 11.51
N ASN A 113 -6.04 12.63 12.79
CA ASN A 113 -7.07 13.36 13.55
C ASN A 113 -6.50 14.16 14.75
N ASN A 114 -5.19 14.29 14.85
CA ASN A 114 -4.54 14.89 16.03
C ASN A 114 -4.08 16.32 15.82
N TYR A 115 -3.80 16.75 14.58
CA TYR A 115 -3.00 17.96 14.33
C TYR A 115 -3.67 19.01 13.42
N GLY A 116 -4.94 18.79 13.07
CA GLY A 116 -5.73 19.66 12.18
C GLY A 116 -6.45 18.85 11.11
N VAL A 117 -7.02 19.55 10.13
CA VAL A 117 -7.72 18.93 8.99
C VAL A 117 -6.85 19.09 7.75
N VAL A 118 -6.25 18.01 7.28
CA VAL A 118 -5.52 18.02 6.00
C VAL A 118 -6.54 18.17 4.86
N THR A 119 -6.39 19.22 4.06
CA THR A 119 -7.26 19.56 2.93
C THR A 119 -6.64 19.19 1.58
N SER A 120 -5.32 19.05 1.50
CA SER A 120 -4.63 18.63 0.28
C SER A 120 -3.37 17.81 0.60
N PHE A 121 -2.98 16.94 -0.32
CA PHE A 121 -1.70 16.22 -0.29
C PHE A 121 -1.00 16.39 -1.64
N THR A 122 0.31 16.65 -1.60
CA THR A 122 1.18 16.54 -2.78
C THR A 122 2.03 15.30 -2.65
N PHE A 123 1.93 14.40 -3.63
CA PHE A 123 2.68 13.15 -3.65
C PHE A 123 3.76 13.14 -4.73
N ARG A 124 4.89 12.49 -4.43
CA ARG A 124 5.80 11.95 -5.42
C ARG A 124 5.14 10.76 -6.10
N ILE A 125 5.11 10.78 -7.43
CA ILE A 125 4.66 9.66 -8.24
C ILE A 125 5.85 8.90 -8.82
N TYR A 126 5.65 7.60 -9.05
CA TYR A 126 6.66 6.72 -9.66
C TYR A 126 6.14 6.21 -11.00
N PRO A 127 7.03 5.93 -11.98
CA PRO A 127 6.63 5.34 -13.24
C PRO A 127 5.88 4.02 -13.00
N ALA A 128 4.66 3.92 -13.53
CA ALA A 128 3.90 2.69 -13.51
C ALA A 128 4.61 1.64 -14.37
N LEU A 129 4.63 0.40 -13.89
CA LEU A 129 5.17 -0.71 -14.66
C LEU A 129 4.08 -1.24 -15.59
N PRO A 130 4.29 -1.24 -16.92
CA PRO A 130 3.23 -1.64 -17.86
C PRO A 130 2.85 -3.12 -17.71
N LYS A 131 3.74 -3.93 -17.16
CA LYS A 131 3.51 -5.35 -16.87
C LYS A 131 4.13 -5.74 -15.53
N VAL A 132 3.42 -6.58 -14.81
CA VAL A 132 3.85 -7.25 -13.57
C VAL A 132 3.48 -8.72 -13.63
N THR A 133 3.95 -9.52 -12.68
CA THR A 133 3.60 -10.93 -12.54
C THR A 133 2.92 -11.16 -11.20
N SER A 134 1.67 -11.61 -11.21
CA SER A 134 1.03 -12.16 -10.01
C SER A 134 1.58 -13.53 -9.68
N ILE A 135 1.70 -13.81 -8.38
CA ILE A 135 2.22 -15.07 -7.84
C ILE A 135 1.19 -15.60 -6.85
N SER A 136 0.71 -16.82 -7.09
CA SER A 136 -0.14 -17.57 -6.15
C SER A 136 0.55 -18.88 -5.84
N LEU A 137 0.92 -19.08 -4.57
CA LEU A 137 1.43 -20.36 -4.08
C LEU A 137 0.47 -20.88 -3.01
N LYS A 138 -0.10 -22.06 -3.23
CA LYS A 138 -1.08 -22.66 -2.31
C LYS A 138 -0.41 -23.70 -1.43
N TYR A 139 -0.86 -23.79 -0.18
CA TYR A 139 -0.32 -24.69 0.82
C TYR A 139 -1.45 -25.36 1.61
N ASP A 140 -1.17 -26.57 2.08
CA ASP A 140 -1.97 -27.22 3.09
C ASP A 140 -1.70 -26.61 4.47
N LEU A 141 -2.67 -26.68 5.39
CA LEU A 141 -2.53 -26.16 6.76
C LEU A 141 -1.33 -26.74 7.54
N ASN A 142 -0.87 -27.95 7.19
CA ASN A 142 0.29 -28.58 7.83
C ASN A 142 1.64 -28.03 7.33
N LYS A 143 1.66 -27.22 6.27
CA LYS A 143 2.86 -26.56 5.72
C LYS A 143 3.12 -25.17 6.30
N ILE A 144 2.23 -24.65 7.14
CA ILE A 144 2.35 -23.29 7.70
C ILE A 144 3.71 -23.07 8.38
N GLN A 145 4.21 -24.04 9.16
CA GLN A 145 5.53 -23.94 9.78
C GLN A 145 6.64 -23.79 8.73
N THR A 146 6.65 -24.68 7.74
CA THR A 146 7.63 -24.66 6.63
C THR A 146 7.57 -23.35 5.84
N LEU A 147 6.37 -22.80 5.62
CA LEU A 147 6.17 -21.51 4.97
C LEU A 147 6.74 -20.36 5.80
N PHE A 148 6.48 -20.31 7.11
CA PHE A 148 7.04 -19.28 7.98
C PHE A 148 8.56 -19.38 8.09
N ASP A 149 9.12 -20.58 8.13
CA ASP A 149 10.57 -20.80 8.16
C ASP A 149 11.23 -20.33 6.85
N ALA A 150 10.64 -20.64 5.69
CA ALA A 150 11.10 -20.16 4.40
C ALA A 150 11.01 -18.62 4.30
N THR A 151 9.92 -18.02 4.78
CA THR A 151 9.74 -16.56 4.83
C THR A 151 10.75 -15.90 5.74
N LYS A 152 11.01 -16.45 6.93
CA LYS A 152 12.04 -15.95 7.83
C LYS A 152 13.43 -16.00 7.18
N GLN A 153 13.74 -17.09 6.50
CA GLN A 153 15.06 -17.32 5.92
C GLN A 153 15.31 -16.47 4.67
N LEU A 154 14.33 -16.41 3.76
CA LEU A 154 14.51 -15.83 2.43
C LEU A 154 13.80 -14.50 2.23
N GLY A 155 12.71 -14.23 2.96
CA GLY A 155 11.91 -13.00 2.81
C GLY A 155 12.76 -11.73 2.80
N PRO A 156 13.65 -11.50 3.79
CA PRO A 156 14.52 -10.33 3.82
C PRO A 156 15.51 -10.22 2.65
N THR A 157 15.84 -11.33 2.00
CA THR A 157 16.79 -11.40 0.88
C THR A 157 16.14 -11.25 -0.49
N LEU A 158 14.80 -11.32 -0.55
CA LEU A 158 14.07 -11.15 -1.81
C LEU A 158 14.23 -9.72 -2.33
N PRO A 159 14.36 -9.54 -3.66
CA PRO A 159 14.53 -8.22 -4.27
C PRO A 159 13.35 -7.31 -3.94
N ASP A 160 13.56 -6.01 -3.91
CA ASP A 160 12.52 -5.01 -3.62
C ASP A 160 11.33 -5.07 -4.60
N ASP A 161 11.55 -5.68 -5.76
CA ASP A 161 10.57 -5.88 -6.83
C ASP A 161 9.51 -6.94 -6.50
N ILE A 162 9.63 -7.72 -5.42
CA ILE A 162 8.54 -8.61 -4.99
C ILE A 162 7.85 -8.06 -3.75
N SER A 163 6.52 -8.05 -3.74
CA SER A 163 5.72 -7.84 -2.52
C SER A 163 4.78 -9.02 -2.37
N PHE A 164 4.53 -9.46 -1.14
CA PHE A 164 3.58 -10.55 -0.91
C PHE A 164 2.97 -10.52 0.49
N SER A 165 1.86 -11.25 0.58
CA SER A 165 1.12 -11.55 1.80
C SER A 165 0.92 -13.05 1.90
N ILE A 166 1.01 -13.59 3.12
CA ILE A 166 0.52 -14.93 3.44
C ILE A 166 -0.86 -14.79 4.04
N VAL A 167 -1.85 -15.34 3.36
CA VAL A 167 -3.25 -15.37 3.80
C VAL A 167 -3.53 -16.75 4.35
N ILE A 168 -4.01 -16.81 5.59
CA ILE A 168 -4.39 -18.04 6.28
C ILE A 168 -5.86 -17.94 6.63
N ASP A 169 -6.66 -18.90 6.16
CA ASP A 169 -8.06 -19.11 6.51
C ASP A 169 -8.24 -20.56 7.01
N ASN A 170 -9.40 -20.89 7.57
CA ASN A 170 -9.75 -22.23 8.06
C ASN A 170 -9.73 -23.31 6.96
N GLY A 171 -9.78 -22.93 5.68
CA GLY A 171 -9.77 -23.86 4.55
C GLY A 171 -8.48 -23.90 3.72
N PHE A 172 -7.66 -22.85 3.75
CA PHE A 172 -6.51 -22.74 2.87
C PHE A 172 -5.43 -21.80 3.40
N VAL A 173 -4.21 -21.99 2.87
CA VAL A 173 -3.07 -21.10 3.08
C VAL A 173 -2.58 -20.70 1.70
N GLU A 174 -2.48 -19.39 1.47
CA GLU A 174 -2.04 -18.87 0.18
C GLU A 174 -1.01 -17.77 0.37
N PHE A 175 0.12 -17.94 -0.31
CA PHE A 175 1.02 -16.84 -0.63
C PHE A 175 0.43 -16.12 -1.84
N GLN A 176 0.10 -14.85 -1.66
CA GLN A 176 -0.34 -13.96 -2.73
C GLN A 176 0.75 -12.91 -2.91
N GLY A 177 1.32 -12.83 -4.11
CA GLY A 177 2.42 -11.91 -4.39
C GLY A 177 2.30 -11.21 -5.73
N VAL A 178 3.11 -10.16 -5.88
CA VAL A 178 3.31 -9.43 -7.13
C VAL A 178 4.81 -9.21 -7.30
N TYR A 179 5.32 -9.60 -8.46
CA TYR A 179 6.68 -9.29 -8.90
C TYR A 179 6.64 -8.23 -10.00
N LEU A 180 7.47 -7.20 -9.83
CA LEU A 180 7.58 -6.04 -10.69
C LEU A 180 8.46 -6.34 -11.93
N GLY A 181 8.05 -7.33 -12.70
CA GLY A 181 8.73 -7.77 -13.91
C GLY A 181 8.06 -8.97 -14.58
N SER A 182 8.80 -9.64 -15.46
CA SER A 182 8.30 -10.77 -16.27
C SER A 182 8.09 -12.04 -15.46
N GLN A 183 7.24 -12.93 -15.98
CA GLN A 183 6.96 -14.23 -15.36
C GLN A 183 8.20 -15.12 -15.26
N SER A 184 9.08 -15.08 -16.28
CA SER A 184 10.35 -15.81 -16.27
C SER A 184 11.25 -15.39 -15.11
N SER A 185 11.41 -14.08 -14.92
CA SER A 185 12.21 -13.50 -13.83
C SER A 185 11.58 -13.80 -12.47
N ALA A 186 10.26 -13.67 -12.34
CA ALA A 186 9.52 -14.00 -11.12
C ALA A 186 9.73 -15.46 -10.71
N THR A 187 9.65 -16.38 -11.68
CA THR A 187 9.84 -17.82 -11.45
C THR A 187 11.27 -18.10 -10.98
N GLN A 188 12.27 -17.46 -11.58
CA GLN A 188 13.67 -17.61 -11.18
C GLN A 188 13.92 -17.08 -9.76
N VAL A 189 13.44 -15.86 -9.46
CA VAL A 189 13.57 -15.23 -8.14
C VAL A 189 12.92 -16.08 -7.05
N MET A 190 11.76 -16.67 -7.33
CA MET A 190 11.01 -17.48 -6.36
C MET A 190 11.43 -18.95 -6.28
N SER A 191 12.36 -19.40 -7.12
CA SER A 191 12.75 -20.81 -7.20
C SER A 191 13.21 -21.41 -5.86
N GLN A 192 14.10 -20.70 -5.15
CA GLN A 192 14.59 -21.14 -3.85
C GLN A 192 13.49 -21.11 -2.78
N PHE A 193 12.64 -20.08 -2.80
CA PHE A 193 11.51 -19.96 -1.89
C PHE A 193 10.50 -21.10 -2.06
N ILE A 194 10.15 -21.43 -3.31
CA ILE A 194 9.25 -22.55 -3.64
C ILE A 194 9.88 -23.87 -3.19
N SER A 195 11.18 -24.07 -3.44
CA SER A 195 11.88 -25.29 -3.03
C SER A 195 11.87 -25.49 -1.51
N LEU A 196 12.02 -24.42 -0.72
CA LEU A 196 12.00 -24.51 0.74
C LEU A 196 10.58 -24.61 1.30
N SER A 197 9.65 -23.80 0.82
CA SER A 197 8.29 -23.70 1.36
C SER A 197 7.38 -24.87 0.95
N GLN A 198 7.68 -25.56 -0.16
CA GLN A 198 6.95 -26.74 -0.65
C GLN A 198 5.43 -26.53 -0.83
N PRO A 199 5.01 -25.56 -1.66
CA PRO A 199 3.61 -25.37 -2.03
C PRO A 199 3.03 -26.58 -2.78
N THR A 200 1.72 -26.76 -2.66
CA THR A 200 0.94 -27.77 -3.41
C THR A 200 0.61 -27.31 -4.82
N SER A 201 0.60 -26.00 -5.07
CA SER A 201 0.36 -25.41 -6.38
C SER A 201 1.11 -24.09 -6.53
N ASN A 202 1.64 -23.85 -7.74
CA ASN A 202 2.37 -22.64 -8.11
C ASN A 202 1.76 -22.05 -9.37
N GLN A 203 1.30 -20.80 -9.30
CA GLN A 203 0.80 -20.08 -10.46
C GLN A 203 1.50 -18.73 -10.57
N PHE A 204 1.95 -18.42 -11.79
CA PHE A 204 2.51 -17.13 -12.17
C PHE A 204 1.72 -16.62 -13.38
N THR A 205 1.20 -15.40 -13.29
CA THR A 205 0.40 -14.82 -14.38
C THR A 205 0.88 -13.40 -14.65
N GLU A 206 1.36 -13.14 -15.87
CA GLU A 206 1.63 -11.76 -16.31
C GLU A 206 0.31 -11.00 -16.46
N GLU A 207 0.26 -9.80 -15.90
CA GLU A 207 -0.90 -8.90 -15.93
C GLU A 207 -0.42 -7.44 -16.01
N SER A 208 -1.31 -6.50 -16.30
CA SER A 208 -0.96 -5.09 -16.13
C SER A 208 -0.86 -4.76 -14.64
N PHE A 209 -0.09 -3.74 -14.28
CA PHE A 209 -0.04 -3.29 -12.88
C PHE A 209 -1.43 -2.92 -12.35
N PHE A 210 -2.27 -2.31 -13.20
CA PHE A 210 -3.63 -1.93 -12.83
C PHE A 210 -4.51 -3.15 -12.57
N ASP A 211 -4.46 -4.19 -13.40
CA ASP A 211 -5.21 -5.44 -13.16
C ASP A 211 -4.81 -6.06 -11.82
N SER A 212 -3.52 -5.98 -11.47
CA SER A 212 -3.02 -6.41 -10.17
C SER A 212 -3.64 -5.60 -9.02
N VAL A 213 -3.70 -4.27 -9.15
CA VAL A 213 -4.35 -3.41 -8.15
C VAL A 213 -5.84 -3.75 -8.02
N VAL A 214 -6.54 -3.97 -9.13
CA VAL A 214 -7.96 -4.35 -9.13
C VAL A 214 -8.16 -5.69 -8.43
N ARG A 215 -7.37 -6.70 -8.78
CA ARG A 215 -7.46 -8.05 -8.22
C ARG A 215 -7.25 -8.08 -6.70
N TRP A 216 -6.39 -7.22 -6.17
CA TRP A 216 -6.11 -7.12 -4.72
C TRP A 216 -7.06 -6.19 -3.98
N GLY A 217 -7.42 -5.06 -4.59
CA GLY A 217 -8.20 -4.01 -3.93
C GLY A 217 -9.72 -4.21 -4.02
N PHE A 218 -10.19 -4.97 -5.00
CA PHE A 218 -11.62 -5.08 -5.31
C PHE A 218 -12.02 -6.51 -5.64
N GLN A 219 -13.24 -6.89 -5.26
CA GLN A 219 -13.77 -8.21 -5.64
C GLN A 219 -14.03 -8.33 -7.15
N GLN A 220 -14.23 -7.19 -7.85
CA GLN A 220 -14.57 -7.12 -9.28
C GLN A 220 -14.12 -5.77 -9.88
N GLU A 221 -13.79 -5.72 -11.18
CA GLU A 221 -13.46 -4.47 -11.90
C GLU A 221 -14.51 -3.37 -11.72
N SER A 222 -15.80 -3.74 -11.69
CA SER A 222 -16.93 -2.83 -11.46
C SER A 222 -16.89 -2.14 -10.10
N GLY A 223 -16.29 -2.78 -9.08
CA GLY A 223 -16.10 -2.21 -7.74
C GLY A 223 -15.09 -1.07 -7.69
N THR A 224 -14.20 -1.00 -8.69
CA THR A 224 -13.26 0.12 -8.90
C THR A 224 -13.96 1.35 -9.48
N ILE A 225 -15.00 1.14 -10.29
CA ILE A 225 -15.73 2.18 -11.04
C ILE A 225 -16.93 2.71 -10.23
N ASN A 226 -17.59 1.84 -9.46
CA ASN A 226 -18.72 2.19 -8.60
C ASN A 226 -18.55 1.48 -7.24
N PRO A 227 -17.85 2.11 -6.28
CA PRO A 227 -17.56 1.48 -5.00
C PRO A 227 -18.86 1.32 -4.20
N TYR A 228 -19.46 0.15 -4.30
CA TYR A 228 -20.63 -0.20 -3.50
C TYR A 228 -20.15 -0.61 -2.11
N HIS A 229 -20.29 0.29 -1.13
CA HIS A 229 -19.90 -0.01 0.24
C HIS A 229 -21.06 -0.69 0.98
N SER A 230 -21.01 -2.02 1.06
CA SER A 230 -21.85 -2.81 1.97
C SER A 230 -21.00 -3.24 3.17
N PRO A 231 -20.90 -2.42 4.23
CA PRO A 231 -20.01 -2.69 5.34
C PRO A 231 -20.44 -3.96 6.07
N SER A 232 -19.53 -4.92 6.17
CA SER A 232 -19.68 -6.06 7.07
C SER A 232 -19.24 -5.66 8.47
N LYS A 233 -19.90 -6.19 9.51
CA LYS A 233 -19.39 -6.05 10.88
C LYS A 233 -18.15 -6.94 11.01
N PHE A 234 -17.02 -6.36 11.39
CA PHE A 234 -15.78 -7.10 11.61
C PHE A 234 -15.05 -6.61 12.86
N LYS A 235 -14.13 -7.45 13.35
CA LYS A 235 -13.17 -7.09 14.38
C LYS A 235 -11.77 -7.41 13.85
N ALA A 236 -10.91 -6.41 13.80
CA ALA A 236 -9.51 -6.56 13.41
C ALA A 236 -8.56 -6.28 14.59
N LYS A 237 -7.38 -6.90 14.50
CA LYS A 237 -6.19 -6.64 15.30
C LYS A 237 -4.98 -6.77 14.37
N SER A 238 -3.91 -6.05 14.67
CA SER A 238 -2.63 -6.13 13.95
C SER A 238 -1.49 -6.27 14.96
N PHE A 239 -0.35 -6.76 14.47
CA PHE A 239 0.89 -6.88 15.22
C PHE A 239 2.07 -6.97 14.25
N TYR A 240 3.27 -6.70 14.74
CA TYR A 240 4.51 -6.94 14.00
C TYR A 240 5.18 -8.23 14.47
N VAL A 241 5.75 -8.96 13.52
CA VAL A 241 6.58 -10.13 13.82
C VAL A 241 8.04 -9.68 13.76
N LYS A 242 8.80 -9.93 14.84
CA LYS A 242 10.23 -9.65 14.88
C LYS A 242 10.98 -10.45 13.80
N SER A 243 12.17 -9.99 13.42
CA SER A 243 13.03 -10.67 12.43
C SER A 243 13.37 -12.13 12.79
N SER A 244 13.28 -12.50 14.08
CA SER A 244 13.41 -13.88 14.55
C SER A 244 12.27 -14.81 14.08
N GLY A 245 11.19 -14.27 13.51
CA GLY A 245 9.99 -15.00 13.11
C GLY A 245 9.12 -15.41 14.30
N LEU A 246 8.05 -16.15 14.01
CA LEU A 246 7.24 -16.85 15.00
C LEU A 246 7.97 -18.12 15.47
N SER A 247 7.84 -18.47 16.76
CA SER A 247 8.31 -19.78 17.25
C SER A 247 7.41 -20.91 16.75
N ALA A 248 7.88 -22.15 16.84
CA ALA A 248 7.08 -23.31 16.47
C ALA A 248 5.79 -23.41 17.30
N GLU A 249 5.86 -23.09 18.59
CA GLU A 249 4.70 -23.01 19.48
C GLU A 249 3.74 -21.90 19.05
N GLY A 250 4.28 -20.73 18.67
CA GLY A 250 3.48 -19.60 18.18
C GLY A 250 2.74 -19.93 16.87
N VAL A 251 3.42 -20.58 15.93
CA VAL A 251 2.79 -21.09 14.70
C VAL A 251 1.73 -22.13 15.04
N GLN A 252 2.01 -23.08 15.93
CA GLN A 252 1.03 -24.10 16.32
C GLN A 252 -0.20 -23.48 17.00
N SER A 253 -0.02 -22.47 17.85
CA SER A 253 -1.11 -21.71 18.46
C SER A 253 -1.96 -20.99 17.41
N LEU A 254 -1.35 -20.38 16.39
CA LEU A 254 -2.06 -19.78 15.27
C LEU A 254 -2.88 -20.83 14.51
N VAL A 255 -2.29 -21.97 14.15
CA VAL A 255 -3.00 -23.04 13.43
C VAL A 255 -4.17 -23.57 14.25
N ASN A 256 -3.97 -23.80 15.55
CA ASN A 256 -5.02 -24.27 16.45
C ASN A 256 -6.14 -23.23 16.58
N PHE A 257 -5.79 -21.95 16.67
CA PHE A 257 -6.75 -20.86 16.69
C PHE A 257 -7.59 -20.86 15.40
N MET A 258 -6.96 -20.88 14.23
CA MET A 258 -7.67 -20.89 12.93
C MET A 258 -8.61 -22.09 12.78
N LYS A 259 -8.18 -23.28 13.19
CA LYS A 259 -9.01 -24.51 13.17
C LYS A 259 -10.16 -24.49 14.18
N GLY A 260 -9.97 -23.81 15.31
CA GLY A 260 -10.94 -23.75 16.40
C GLY A 260 -12.08 -22.75 16.15
N LEU A 261 -12.00 -21.93 15.11
CA LEU A 261 -12.98 -20.89 14.84
C LEU A 261 -14.26 -21.45 14.18
N PRO A 262 -15.44 -20.94 14.56
CA PRO A 262 -16.69 -21.34 13.93
C PRO A 262 -16.70 -20.98 12.44
N THR A 263 -17.11 -21.91 11.58
CA THR A 263 -17.29 -21.64 10.14
C THR A 263 -18.31 -20.54 9.84
N ALA A 264 -19.23 -20.28 10.78
CA ALA A 264 -20.20 -19.20 10.70
C ALA A 264 -19.58 -17.78 10.85
N CYS A 265 -18.31 -17.68 11.27
CA CYS A 265 -17.58 -16.42 11.39
C CYS A 265 -16.32 -16.46 10.50
N PRO A 266 -16.41 -15.96 9.24
CA PRO A 266 -15.26 -15.91 8.35
C PRO A 266 -14.11 -15.17 9.04
N THR A 267 -12.99 -15.86 9.21
CA THR A 267 -11.81 -15.33 9.90
C THR A 267 -10.58 -15.69 9.12
N TYR A 268 -9.74 -14.70 8.88
CA TYR A 268 -8.47 -14.88 8.20
C TYR A 268 -7.38 -14.11 8.94
N ALA A 269 -6.14 -14.55 8.76
CA ALA A 269 -4.94 -13.84 9.16
C ALA A 269 -4.14 -13.49 7.91
N VAL A 270 -3.59 -12.27 7.87
CA VAL A 270 -2.73 -11.80 6.79
C VAL A 270 -1.37 -11.44 7.39
N PHE A 271 -0.31 -11.97 6.78
CA PHE A 271 1.07 -11.67 7.14
C PHE A 271 1.78 -11.07 5.93
N ASP A 272 2.01 -9.77 5.95
CA ASP A 272 2.73 -9.10 4.88
C ASP A 272 4.24 -9.16 5.12
N LEU A 273 5.02 -9.33 4.04
CA LEU A 273 6.47 -9.20 4.13
C LEU A 273 6.87 -7.73 4.28
N TYR A 274 6.93 -7.26 5.53
CA TYR A 274 7.37 -5.90 5.84
C TYR A 274 8.90 -5.75 5.83
N ALA A 275 9.62 -6.84 6.14
CA ALA A 275 11.07 -6.82 6.27
C ALA A 275 11.80 -6.64 4.93
N GLY A 276 12.87 -5.84 4.96
CA GLY A 276 13.64 -5.47 3.77
C GLY A 276 12.94 -4.40 2.93
N GLY A 277 13.39 -4.21 1.69
CA GLY A 277 12.79 -3.20 0.82
C GLY A 277 13.05 -1.76 1.26
N ALA A 278 12.33 -0.84 0.62
CA ALA A 278 12.39 0.58 0.90
C ALA A 278 11.88 0.91 2.30
N ALA A 279 10.82 0.24 2.77
CA ALA A 279 10.27 0.46 4.11
C ALA A 279 11.33 0.24 5.21
N ALA A 280 12.18 -0.78 5.09
CA ALA A 280 13.24 -1.04 6.07
C ALA A 280 14.50 -0.15 5.92
N ARG A 281 14.60 0.67 4.86
CA ARG A 281 15.72 1.60 4.64
C ARG A 281 15.44 3.01 5.10
N ILE A 282 14.18 3.32 5.37
CA ILE A 282 13.78 4.61 5.94
C ILE A 282 14.14 4.57 7.43
N ALA A 283 14.79 5.64 7.91
CA ALA A 283 15.16 5.73 9.30
C ALA A 283 13.91 5.77 10.19
N GLU A 284 13.95 5.09 11.34
CA GLU A 284 12.83 5.00 12.29
C GLU A 284 12.29 6.37 12.74
N ASN A 285 13.11 7.41 12.67
CA ASN A 285 12.76 8.78 13.03
C ASN A 285 12.47 9.70 11.83
N ALA A 286 12.37 9.16 10.61
CA ALA A 286 12.12 9.96 9.41
C ALA A 286 10.65 10.36 9.27
N THR A 287 9.75 9.56 9.86
CA THR A 287 8.30 9.70 9.83
C THR A 287 7.75 9.28 11.19
N ALA A 288 6.50 9.63 11.50
CA ALA A 288 5.88 9.29 12.78
C ALA A 288 5.14 7.92 12.88
N PRO A 289 5.30 6.91 12.00
CA PRO A 289 4.53 5.68 12.12
C PRO A 289 5.06 4.73 13.21
N ASP A 290 6.26 4.99 13.77
CA ASP A 290 7.05 3.94 14.43
C ASP A 290 7.30 4.06 15.93
N ASP A 291 6.70 5.01 16.65
CA ASP A 291 6.81 4.99 18.13
C ASP A 291 6.06 3.79 18.77
N PHE A 292 5.29 3.04 17.98
CA PHE A 292 4.71 1.74 18.37
C PHE A 292 5.73 0.58 18.38
N MET A 293 6.90 0.72 17.73
CA MET A 293 7.91 -0.35 17.65
C MET A 293 8.74 -0.46 18.94
N ASN A 294 8.90 0.62 19.70
CA ASN A 294 9.64 0.64 20.97
C ASN A 294 8.75 0.68 22.22
N THR A 295 7.49 1.10 22.15
CA THR A 295 6.61 1.14 23.34
C THR A 295 6.10 -0.23 23.80
N CYS A 296 6.38 -1.31 23.05
CA CYS A 296 6.22 -2.70 23.49
C CYS A 296 7.55 -3.39 23.86
N LEU A 297 8.63 -2.61 24.04
CA LEU A 297 9.96 -3.10 24.44
C LEU A 297 10.35 -2.76 25.89
N GLU A 298 9.38 -2.37 26.72
CA GLU A 298 9.50 -2.41 28.19
C GLU A 298 8.58 -3.50 28.79
#